data_AF-A0A2V8ZEB0-F1
#
_entry.id   AF-A0A2V8ZEB0-F1
#
_cell.length_a   1.000
_cell.length_b   1.000
_cell.length_c   1.000
_cell.angle_alpha   90.00
_cell.angle_beta   90.00
_cell.angle_gamma   90.00
#
_symmetry.space_group_name_H-M   'P 1'
#
loop_
_entity.id
_entity.type
_entity.pdbx_description
1 polymer ?
#
loop_
_entity_poly.entity_id
_entity_poly.type
_entity_poly.pdbx_seq_one_letter_code
_entity_poly.pdbx_strand_id
1 'polypeptide(L)'
;TSSSWLNLVERWFRELTQKAVRRGVFFSVPDLIAAIEAFLAGWNENPRPFVWTAKLEEILKKIERARAKLESMQPGSTQPRRRRKGEE
;
A
#
# COMPACT_ATOMS: atom_id res chain seq x y z
N THR A 1 -8.25 4.93 -1.43
CA THR A 1 -7.15 5.27 -0.51
C THR A 1 -6.70 6.70 -0.77
N SER A 2 -6.50 7.49 0.27
CA SER A 2 -5.98 8.87 0.18
C SER A 2 -4.53 8.92 -0.31
N SER A 3 -3.80 7.81 -0.18
CA SER A 3 -2.42 7.64 -0.67
C SER A 3 -2.40 6.96 -2.03
N SER A 4 -2.81 7.66 -3.09
CA SER A 4 -2.87 7.04 -4.41
C SER A 4 -1.49 6.60 -4.92
N TRP A 5 -0.37 7.25 -4.52
CA TRP A 5 1.00 6.93 -4.98
C TRP A 5 1.52 5.64 -4.36
N LEU A 6 1.17 5.43 -3.10
CA LEU A 6 1.42 4.17 -2.39
C LEU A 6 0.82 2.98 -3.15
N ASN A 7 -0.37 3.14 -3.75
CA ASN A 7 -0.98 2.08 -4.55
C ASN A 7 -0.17 1.72 -5.82
N LEU A 8 0.61 2.65 -6.39
CA LEU A 8 1.53 2.33 -7.49
C LEU A 8 2.73 1.50 -6.99
N VAL A 9 3.29 1.88 -5.85
CA VAL A 9 4.40 1.16 -5.20
C VAL A 9 3.95 -0.25 -4.79
N GLU A 10 2.77 -0.39 -4.19
CA GLU A 10 2.18 -1.67 -3.83
C GLU A 10 1.96 -2.58 -5.05
N ARG A 11 1.53 -2.01 -6.19
CA ARG A 11 1.41 -2.75 -7.45
C ARG A 11 2.76 -3.24 -7.95
N TRP A 12 3.80 -2.43 -7.85
CA TRP A 12 5.15 -2.84 -8.23
C TRP A 12 5.67 -3.99 -7.34
N PHE A 13 5.48 -3.92 -6.02
CA PHE A 13 5.84 -5.02 -5.12
C PHE A 13 5.06 -6.31 -5.39
N ARG A 14 3.80 -6.18 -5.81
CA ARG A 14 3.01 -7.34 -6.26
C ARG A 14 3.64 -8.01 -7.49
N GLU A 15 4.11 -7.23 -8.47
CA GLU A 15 4.79 -7.78 -9.65
C GLU A 15 6.07 -8.53 -9.28
N LEU A 16 6.94 -7.93 -8.48
CA LEU A 16 8.15 -8.57 -7.94
C LEU A 16 7.79 -9.90 -7.25
N THR A 17 6.79 -9.86 -6.36
CA THR A 17 6.37 -11.02 -5.58
C THR A 17 5.83 -12.13 -6.48
N GLN A 18 5.00 -11.80 -7.47
CA GLN A 18 4.37 -12.79 -8.34
C GLN A 18 5.34 -13.40 -9.35
N LYS A 19 6.30 -12.61 -9.85
CA LYS A 19 7.20 -13.02 -10.93
C LYS A 19 8.50 -13.65 -10.42
N ALA A 20 9.10 -13.09 -9.37
CA ALA A 20 10.37 -13.56 -8.84
C ALA A 20 10.18 -14.44 -7.59
N VAL A 21 9.43 -13.98 -6.59
CA VAL A 21 9.42 -14.62 -5.27
C VAL A 21 8.56 -15.89 -5.25
N ARG A 22 7.28 -15.82 -5.66
CA ARG A 22 6.35 -16.96 -5.54
C ARG A 22 6.59 -18.08 -6.55
N ARG A 23 7.35 -17.81 -7.61
CA ARG A 23 7.70 -18.78 -8.66
C ARG A 23 9.07 -19.43 -8.44
N GLY A 24 9.90 -18.83 -7.59
CA GLY A 24 11.20 -19.37 -7.25
C GLY A 24 11.11 -20.40 -6.12
N VAL A 25 12.04 -21.35 -6.14
CA VAL A 25 12.36 -22.22 -5.00
C VAL A 25 13.78 -21.83 -4.58
N PHE A 26 13.95 -21.42 -3.33
CA PHE A 26 15.21 -20.90 -2.81
C PHE A 26 15.72 -21.80 -1.69
N PHE A 27 16.97 -22.23 -1.78
CA PHE A 27 17.60 -23.09 -0.78
C PHE A 27 18.28 -22.29 0.32
N SER A 28 18.50 -20.99 0.07
CA SER A 28 19.14 -20.08 1.02
C SER A 28 18.66 -18.64 0.83
N VAL A 29 18.92 -17.79 1.83
CA VAL A 29 18.65 -16.34 1.74
C VAL A 29 19.47 -15.67 0.64
N PRO A 30 20.78 -15.96 0.45
CA PRO A 30 21.54 -15.46 -0.70
C PRO A 30 20.90 -15.77 -2.05
N ASP A 31 20.33 -16.97 -2.24
CA ASP A 31 19.67 -17.33 -3.51
C ASP A 31 18.43 -16.45 -3.77
N LEU A 32 17.66 -16.15 -2.72
CA LEU A 32 16.53 -15.22 -2.81
C LEU A 32 16.99 -13.81 -3.17
N ILE A 33 18.07 -13.32 -2.53
CA ILE A 33 18.62 -11.99 -2.82
C ILE A 33 19.06 -11.91 -4.30
N ALA A 34 19.80 -12.90 -4.78
CA ALA A 34 20.26 -12.96 -6.17
C ALA A 34 19.09 -12.96 -7.17
N ALA A 35 18.01 -13.68 -6.86
CA ALA A 35 16.81 -13.68 -7.71
C ALA A 35 16.09 -12.31 -7.73
N ILE A 36 16.05 -11.60 -6.61
CA ILE A 36 15.50 -10.25 -6.53
C ILE A 36 16.38 -9.28 -7.33
N GLU A 37 17.70 -9.34 -7.19
CA GLU A 37 18.63 -8.50 -7.94
C GLU A 37 18.54 -8.73 -9.45
N ALA A 38 18.45 -9.99 -9.88
CA ALA A 38 18.23 -10.33 -11.29
C ALA A 38 16.90 -9.78 -11.83
N PHE A 39 15.83 -9.87 -11.04
CA PHE A 39 14.54 -9.27 -11.38
C PHE A 39 14.65 -7.74 -11.52
N LEU A 40 15.36 -7.07 -10.60
CA LEU A 40 15.58 -5.62 -10.65
C LEU A 40 16.36 -5.21 -11.90
N ALA A 41 17.44 -5.93 -12.23
CA ALA A 41 18.24 -5.67 -13.41
C ALA A 41 17.39 -5.76 -14.69
N GLY A 42 16.65 -6.86 -14.86
CA GLY A 42 15.78 -7.05 -16.03
C GLY A 42 14.59 -6.07 -16.08
N TRP A 43 14.04 -5.70 -14.92
CA TRP A 43 12.99 -4.67 -14.87
C TRP A 43 13.51 -3.29 -15.27
N ASN A 44 14.72 -2.93 -14.82
CA ASN A 44 15.32 -1.62 -15.08
C ASN A 44 15.86 -1.46 -16.51
N GLU A 45 16.18 -2.56 -17.20
CA GLU A 45 16.59 -2.53 -18.61
C GLU A 45 15.47 -2.04 -19.55
N ASN A 46 14.22 -2.45 -19.29
CA ASN A 46 13.05 -1.94 -20.01
C ASN A 46 11.88 -1.71 -19.03
N PRO A 47 11.90 -0.59 -18.30
CA PRO A 47 10.94 -0.34 -17.24
C PRO A 47 9.55 -0.19 -17.83
N ARG A 48 8.57 -0.84 -17.19
CA ARG A 48 7.15 -0.64 -17.48
C ARG A 48 6.56 0.30 -16.43
N PRO A 49 6.56 1.63 -16.68
CA PRO A 49 6.11 2.58 -15.70
C PRO A 49 4.61 2.40 -15.43
N PHE A 50 4.24 2.42 -14.15
CA PHE A 50 2.85 2.54 -13.78
C PHE A 50 2.42 4.00 -13.88
N VAL A 51 1.47 4.29 -14.76
CA VAL A 51 1.00 5.65 -14.98
C VAL A 51 0.03 6.06 -13.89
N TRP A 52 0.31 7.23 -13.32
CA TRP A 52 -0.60 7.92 -12.42
C TRP A 52 -1.79 8.51 -13.17
N THR A 53 -3.01 8.12 -12.81
CA THR A 53 -4.23 8.63 -13.45
C THR A 53 -5.07 9.54 -12.54
N ALA A 54 -4.70 9.69 -11.26
CA ALA A 54 -5.46 10.49 -10.34
C ALA A 54 -5.23 11.99 -10.60
N LYS A 55 -6.28 12.71 -10.96
CA LYS A 55 -6.20 14.17 -11.15
C LYS A 55 -5.93 14.88 -9.82
N LEU A 56 -5.15 15.97 -9.86
CA LEU A 56 -4.78 16.75 -8.67
C LEU A 56 -6.01 17.25 -7.93
N GLU A 57 -7.01 17.75 -8.67
CA GLU A 57 -8.24 18.31 -8.12
C GLU A 57 -9.02 17.26 -7.32
N GLU A 58 -9.04 16.01 -7.80
CA GLU A 58 -9.71 14.91 -7.12
C GLU A 58 -8.97 14.49 -5.84
N ILE A 59 -7.65 14.66 -5.79
CA ILE A 59 -6.84 14.42 -4.60
C ILE A 59 -7.12 15.52 -3.56
N LEU A 60 -7.10 16.79 -3.98
CA LEU A 60 -7.41 17.92 -3.11
C LEU A 60 -8.81 17.81 -2.50
N LYS A 61 -9.83 17.51 -3.31
CA LYS A 61 -11.20 17.26 -2.82
C LYS A 61 -11.27 16.11 -1.83
N LYS A 62 -10.43 15.08 -1.95
CA LYS A 62 -10.37 13.98 -0.97
C LYS A 62 -9.74 14.43 0.34
N ILE A 63 -8.67 15.22 0.27
CA ILE A 63 -7.99 15.79 1.45
C ILE A 63 -8.95 16.72 2.20
N GLU A 64 -9.65 17.61 1.49
CA GLU A 64 -10.65 18.51 2.08
C GLU A 64 -11.77 17.75 2.79
N ARG A 65 -12.34 16.71 2.15
CA ARG A 65 -13.35 15.85 2.77
C ARG A 65 -12.84 15.15 4.02
N ALA A 66 -11.61 14.63 3.97
CA ALA A 66 -10.98 13.99 5.13
C ALA A 66 -10.77 14.99 6.28
N ARG A 67 -10.30 16.20 5.97
CA ARG A 67 -10.10 17.27 6.94
C ARG A 67 -11.41 17.71 7.56
N ALA A 68 -12.44 18.01 6.76
CA ALA A 68 -13.76 18.39 7.25
C ALA A 68 -14.35 17.31 8.16
N LYS A 69 -14.14 16.02 7.83
CA LYS A 69 -14.57 14.91 8.69
C LYS A 69 -13.83 14.93 10.02
N LEU A 70 -12.51 15.12 10.02
CA LEU A 70 -11.70 15.20 11.24
C LEU A 70 -12.13 16.35 12.14
N GLU A 71 -12.34 17.55 11.59
CA GLU A 71 -12.80 18.72 12.37
C GLU A 71 -14.20 18.50 12.98
N SER A 72 -15.07 17.73 12.32
CA SER A 72 -16.40 17.40 12.83
C SER A 72 -16.41 16.32 13.92
N MET A 73 -15.28 15.65 14.19
CA MET A 73 -15.22 14.57 15.19
C MET A 73 -15.20 15.16 16.61
N GLN A 74 -16.23 14.84 17.40
CA GLN A 74 -16.25 15.17 18.81
C GLN A 74 -15.17 14.40 19.59
N PRO A 75 -14.51 15.01 20.59
CA PRO A 75 -13.59 14.31 21.47
C PRO A 75 -14.26 13.08 22.10
N GLY A 76 -13.62 11.92 22.02
CA GLY A 76 -14.13 10.66 22.58
C GLY A 76 -14.94 9.78 21.63
N SER A 77 -15.27 10.25 20.42
CA SER A 77 -15.99 9.46 19.40
C SER A 77 -15.21 8.25 18.85
N THR A 78 -13.91 8.20 19.07
CA THR A 78 -13.02 7.07 18.74
C THR A 78 -12.77 6.13 19.91
N GLN A 79 -13.36 6.37 21.09
CA GLN A 79 -13.16 5.48 22.23
C GLN A 79 -13.78 4.09 21.94
N PRO A 80 -13.05 3.00 22.26
CA PRO A 80 -13.57 1.66 22.07
C PRO A 80 -14.83 1.46 22.92
N ARG A 81 -15.87 0.91 22.30
CA ARG A 81 -17.16 0.69 22.96
C ARG A 81 -16.97 -0.26 24.14
N ARG A 82 -17.10 0.25 25.36
CA ARG A 82 -16.94 -0.53 26.60
C ARG A 82 -18.04 -1.60 26.66
N ARG A 83 -17.66 -2.88 26.64
CA ARG A 83 -18.59 -4.01 26.75
C ARG A 83 -19.23 -3.95 28.16
N ARG A 84 -20.55 -3.80 28.25
CA ARG A 84 -21.27 -3.91 29.52
C ARG A 84 -21.10 -5.35 30.03
N LYS A 85 -20.45 -5.55 31.17
CA LYS A 85 -20.56 -6.82 31.92
C LYS A 85 -22.01 -6.87 32.43
N GLY A 86 -22.71 -7.95 32.13
CA GLY A 86 -24.02 -8.21 32.72
C GLY A 86 -23.89 -8.28 34.23
N GLU A 87 -24.79 -7.61 34.94
CA GLU A 87 -24.98 -7.76 36.38
C GLU A 87 -25.62 -9.14 36.62
N GLU A 88 -25.01 -9.92 37.51
CA GLU A 88 -25.59 -11.13 38.11
C GLU A 88 -26.61 -10.75 39.19
#